data_AF-A0A2S2Q0B3-F1
#
_entry.id   AF-A0A2S2Q0B3-F1
#
_cell.length_a   1.000
_cell.length_b   1.000
_cell.length_c   1.000
_cell.angle_alpha   90.00
_cell.angle_beta   90.00
_cell.angle_gamma   90.00
#
_symmetry.space_group_name_H-M   'P 1'
#
loop_
_entity.id
_entity.type
_entity.pdbx_description
1 polymer ?
#
loop_
_entity_poly.entity_id
_entity_poly.type
_entity_poly.pdbx_seq_one_letter_code
_entity_poly.pdbx_strand_id
1 'polypeptide(L)'
;RMRRSDRGHADVKAFVSRLAGIAFRMVDKLVAQQKNRSQHPINIGWNAFSTWACKLNNDDCERTTLDYYRRWLNGEEIPADIKDAAFCTAIRRGGSAADGTWEKMLDLYKTTRTHSERQSALHALSCTEDVQLLTTLLEMILENKCPIEKHDYNALFVALSSTSTGVTALTNFLRNHFASIINNVENGKNMVFTVYSILSSKVSTDQEITKMSEIASATTMPVEIKNKLRAIYHGEIENNLKWFDLYSIAIREIIKPGSTNISTTTPADKTQDDSKDSSSAPSIFHDYTTILRMLTVSLLIKFFINND
;
A
#
# COMPACT_ATOMS: atom_id res chain seq x y z
N ARG A 1 5.78 6.59 -5.78
CA ARG A 1 6.42 7.59 -6.68
C ARG A 1 5.46 8.64 -7.26
N MET A 2 4.31 8.26 -7.83
CA MET A 2 3.39 9.26 -8.44
C MET A 2 2.75 10.25 -7.45
N ARG A 3 2.79 9.95 -6.13
CA ARG A 3 2.36 10.85 -5.03
C ARG A 3 3.02 12.22 -5.05
N ARG A 4 4.13 12.42 -5.77
CA ARG A 4 4.77 13.73 -5.91
C ARG A 4 3.94 14.74 -6.70
N SER A 5 3.15 14.28 -7.67
CA SER A 5 2.24 15.13 -8.43
C SER A 5 0.82 14.85 -7.97
N ASP A 6 0.15 15.81 -7.34
CA ASP A 6 -1.22 15.62 -6.87
C ASP A 6 -2.17 15.21 -8.01
N ARG A 7 -2.06 15.90 -9.16
CA ARG A 7 -2.85 15.56 -10.36
C ARG A 7 -2.47 14.20 -10.93
N GLY A 8 -1.17 13.92 -11.07
CA GLY A 8 -0.70 12.64 -11.58
C GLY A 8 -1.09 11.48 -10.67
N HIS A 9 -0.99 11.65 -9.36
CA HIS A 9 -1.42 10.68 -8.37
C HIS A 9 -2.92 10.42 -8.44
N ALA A 10 -3.74 11.48 -8.48
CA ALA A 10 -5.19 11.35 -8.58
C ALA A 10 -5.62 10.65 -9.87
N ASP A 11 -5.04 11.03 -11.02
CA ASP A 11 -5.33 10.44 -12.31
C ASP A 11 -4.94 8.94 -12.33
N VAL A 12 -3.74 8.60 -11.85
CA VAL A 12 -3.27 7.20 -11.73
C VAL A 12 -4.17 6.42 -10.77
N LYS A 13 -4.45 6.96 -9.58
CA LYS A 13 -5.28 6.29 -8.58
C LYS A 13 -6.68 6.00 -9.13
N ALA A 14 -7.31 6.96 -9.81
CA ALA A 14 -8.63 6.78 -10.40
C ALA A 14 -8.62 5.71 -11.51
N PHE A 15 -7.64 5.76 -12.41
CA PHE A 15 -7.50 4.77 -13.49
C PHE A 15 -7.31 3.35 -12.93
N VAL A 16 -6.37 3.17 -12.00
CA VAL A 16 -6.07 1.86 -11.40
C VAL A 16 -7.23 1.38 -10.55
N SER A 17 -7.88 2.25 -9.76
CA SER A 17 -9.02 1.88 -8.92
C SER A 17 -10.18 1.36 -9.76
N ARG A 18 -10.45 1.98 -10.92
CA ARG A 18 -11.49 1.52 -11.85
C ARG A 18 -11.19 0.10 -12.36
N LEU A 19 -9.96 -0.16 -12.81
CA LEU A 19 -9.56 -1.48 -13.30
C LEU A 19 -9.61 -2.53 -12.19
N ALA A 20 -9.05 -2.21 -11.03
CA ALA A 20 -9.07 -3.08 -9.85
C ALA A 20 -10.50 -3.43 -9.43
N GLY A 21 -11.43 -2.47 -9.44
CA GLY A 21 -12.84 -2.72 -9.13
C GLY A 21 -13.53 -3.64 -10.13
N ILE A 22 -13.25 -3.51 -11.43
CA ILE A 22 -13.79 -4.43 -12.45
C ILE A 22 -13.26 -5.84 -12.21
N ALA A 23 -11.94 -5.99 -12.04
CA ALA A 23 -11.31 -7.29 -11.78
C ALA A 23 -11.83 -7.92 -10.48
N PHE A 24 -11.96 -7.12 -9.41
CA PHE A 24 -12.52 -7.55 -8.14
C PHE A 24 -13.93 -8.11 -8.30
N ARG A 25 -14.84 -7.37 -8.94
CA ARG A 25 -16.23 -7.85 -9.17
C ARG A 25 -16.29 -9.13 -10.00
N MET A 26 -15.42 -9.28 -10.99
CA MET A 26 -15.36 -10.50 -11.80
C MET A 26 -14.95 -11.70 -10.95
N VAL A 27 -13.86 -11.56 -10.19
CA VAL A 27 -13.35 -12.65 -9.35
C VAL A 27 -14.29 -12.97 -8.19
N ASP A 28 -14.88 -11.96 -7.56
CA ASP A 28 -15.87 -12.16 -6.47
C ASP A 28 -17.09 -12.96 -6.95
N LYS A 29 -17.62 -12.65 -8.14
CA LYS A 29 -18.69 -13.45 -8.77
C LYS A 29 -18.28 -14.90 -9.02
N LEU A 30 -17.06 -15.12 -9.52
CA LEU A 30 -16.55 -16.48 -9.78
C LEU A 30 -16.40 -17.27 -8.47
N VAL A 31 -15.87 -16.65 -7.41
CA VAL A 31 -15.74 -17.26 -6.08
C VAL A 31 -17.12 -17.62 -5.52
N ALA A 32 -18.10 -16.71 -5.59
CA ALA A 32 -19.47 -16.95 -5.11
C ALA A 32 -20.16 -18.12 -5.84
N GLN A 33 -19.90 -18.28 -7.14
CA GLN A 33 -20.48 -19.34 -7.97
C GLN A 33 -19.83 -20.71 -7.74
N GLN A 34 -18.60 -20.77 -7.20
CA GLN A 34 -17.78 -21.98 -7.16
C GLN A 34 -17.66 -22.62 -5.77
N LYS A 35 -18.70 -22.53 -4.93
CA LYS A 35 -18.75 -23.02 -3.53
C LYS A 35 -18.15 -24.43 -3.23
N ASN A 36 -17.83 -25.26 -4.23
CA ASN A 36 -17.32 -26.63 -4.08
C ASN A 36 -16.15 -27.04 -5.01
N ARG A 37 -15.41 -26.13 -5.66
CA ARG A 37 -14.21 -26.52 -6.46
C ARG A 37 -12.99 -25.67 -6.15
N SER A 38 -11.91 -26.32 -5.69
CA SER A 38 -10.62 -25.70 -5.45
C SER A 38 -9.89 -25.43 -6.76
N GLN A 39 -9.86 -24.17 -7.21
CA GLN A 39 -8.95 -23.71 -8.25
C GLN A 39 -8.03 -22.63 -7.68
N HIS A 40 -6.82 -23.04 -7.27
CA HIS A 40 -5.77 -22.16 -6.73
C HIS A 40 -5.54 -20.84 -7.51
N PRO A 41 -5.61 -20.80 -8.86
CA PRO A 41 -5.42 -19.55 -9.60
C PRO A 41 -6.49 -18.47 -9.34
N ILE A 42 -7.74 -18.87 -9.10
CA ILE A 42 -8.85 -17.95 -8.82
C ILE A 42 -8.67 -17.32 -7.44
N ASN A 43 -8.27 -18.13 -6.46
CA ASN A 43 -8.03 -17.68 -5.09
C ASN A 43 -6.83 -16.72 -4.99
N ILE A 44 -5.70 -17.05 -5.65
CA ILE A 44 -4.53 -16.17 -5.72
C ILE A 44 -4.89 -14.83 -6.40
N GLY A 45 -5.66 -14.88 -7.49
CA GLY A 45 -6.18 -13.68 -8.14
C GLY A 45 -7.04 -12.84 -7.19
N TRP A 46 -7.91 -13.49 -6.40
CA TRP A 46 -8.79 -12.82 -5.46
C TRP A 46 -8.04 -12.07 -4.37
N ASN A 47 -6.98 -12.66 -3.79
CA ASN A 47 -6.16 -11.95 -2.80
C ASN A 47 -5.49 -10.71 -3.37
N ALA A 48 -4.85 -10.84 -4.54
CA ALA A 48 -4.16 -9.74 -5.19
C ALA A 48 -5.14 -8.59 -5.53
N PHE A 49 -6.29 -8.90 -6.13
CA PHE A 49 -7.27 -7.90 -6.52
C PHE A 49 -8.00 -7.27 -5.34
N SER A 50 -8.36 -8.05 -4.32
CA SER A 50 -8.99 -7.53 -3.09
C SER A 50 -8.06 -6.55 -2.39
N THR A 51 -6.80 -6.94 -2.20
CA THR A 51 -5.80 -6.07 -1.57
C THR A 51 -5.63 -4.76 -2.34
N TRP A 52 -5.58 -4.81 -3.66
CA TRP A 52 -5.36 -3.60 -4.47
C TRP A 52 -6.59 -2.71 -4.55
N ALA A 53 -7.75 -3.29 -4.88
CA ALA A 53 -9.00 -2.53 -4.98
C ALA A 53 -9.30 -1.84 -3.64
N CYS A 54 -9.16 -2.54 -2.52
CA CYS A 54 -9.38 -1.96 -1.21
C CYS A 54 -8.30 -0.94 -0.82
N LYS A 55 -7.02 -1.14 -1.15
CA LYS A 55 -5.98 -0.10 -0.94
C LYS A 55 -6.25 1.18 -1.74
N LEU A 56 -6.98 1.07 -2.85
CA LEU A 56 -7.37 2.20 -3.70
C LEU A 56 -8.70 2.84 -3.30
N ASN A 57 -9.27 2.44 -2.15
CA ASN A 57 -10.57 2.87 -1.65
C ASN A 57 -11.70 2.62 -2.66
N ASN A 58 -11.69 1.47 -3.31
CA ASN A 58 -12.75 1.09 -4.24
C ASN A 58 -14.01 0.68 -3.47
N ASP A 59 -15.14 1.32 -3.75
CA ASP A 59 -16.41 1.15 -3.02
C ASP A 59 -16.91 -0.31 -2.98
N ASP A 60 -16.80 -1.05 -4.09
CA ASP A 60 -17.23 -2.45 -4.13
C ASP A 60 -16.38 -3.33 -3.22
N CYS A 61 -15.06 -3.10 -3.24
CA CYS A 61 -14.14 -3.82 -2.37
C CYS A 61 -14.43 -3.49 -0.91
N GLU A 62 -14.59 -2.21 -0.57
CA GLU A 62 -14.84 -1.78 0.80
C GLU A 62 -16.15 -2.34 1.36
N ARG A 63 -17.25 -2.24 0.62
CA ARG A 63 -18.53 -2.81 1.03
C ARG A 63 -18.41 -4.32 1.29
N THR A 64 -17.76 -5.05 0.40
CA THR A 64 -17.61 -6.50 0.50
C THR A 64 -16.73 -6.90 1.68
N THR A 65 -15.59 -6.22 1.84
CA THR A 65 -14.64 -6.50 2.92
C THR A 65 -15.17 -6.13 4.30
N LEU A 66 -15.98 -5.06 4.40
CA LEU A 66 -16.69 -4.71 5.63
C LEU A 66 -17.76 -5.75 5.99
N ASP A 67 -18.45 -6.35 5.00
CA ASP A 67 -19.39 -7.44 5.27
C ASP A 67 -18.66 -8.68 5.81
N TYR A 68 -17.53 -9.07 5.22
CA TYR A 68 -16.69 -10.14 5.75
C TYR A 68 -16.23 -9.87 7.18
N TYR A 69 -15.78 -8.64 7.47
CA TYR A 69 -15.39 -8.26 8.82
C TYR A 69 -16.56 -8.34 9.81
N ARG A 70 -17.75 -7.86 9.42
CA ARG A 70 -18.96 -7.93 10.25
C ARG A 70 -19.37 -9.39 10.54
N ARG A 71 -19.29 -10.27 9.56
CA ARG A 71 -19.57 -11.71 9.74
C ARG A 71 -18.54 -12.37 10.65
N TRP A 72 -17.27 -11.98 10.54
CA TRP A 72 -16.21 -12.43 11.44
C TRP A 72 -16.45 -12.03 12.89
N LEU A 73 -16.96 -10.82 13.14
CA LEU A 73 -17.38 -10.42 14.50
C LEU A 73 -18.48 -11.33 15.09
N ASN A 74 -19.23 -12.05 14.26
CA ASN A 74 -20.26 -13.01 14.66
C ASN A 74 -19.75 -14.46 14.70
N GLY A 75 -18.43 -14.68 14.57
CA GLY A 75 -17.80 -16.00 14.68
C GLY A 75 -17.60 -16.74 13.34
N GLU A 76 -17.88 -16.10 12.19
CA GLU A 76 -17.57 -16.69 10.89
C GLU A 76 -16.08 -16.55 10.51
N GLU A 77 -15.53 -17.53 9.81
CA GLU A 77 -14.16 -17.42 9.27
C GLU A 77 -14.14 -16.53 8.02
N ILE A 78 -13.15 -15.64 7.93
CA ILE A 78 -12.85 -14.90 6.70
C ILE A 78 -11.95 -15.76 5.81
N PRO A 79 -12.29 -15.98 4.53
CA PRO A 79 -11.41 -16.63 3.57
C PRO A 79 -10.03 -15.98 3.56
N ALA A 80 -8.97 -16.79 3.56
CA ALA A 80 -7.59 -16.31 3.66
C ALA A 80 -7.26 -15.24 2.60
N ASP A 81 -7.80 -15.39 1.39
CA ASP A 81 -7.54 -14.50 0.27
C ASP A 81 -8.09 -13.07 0.50
N ILE A 82 -9.18 -12.90 1.25
CA ILE A 82 -9.77 -11.56 1.48
C ILE A 82 -9.52 -11.02 2.90
N LYS A 83 -8.93 -11.83 3.79
CA LYS A 83 -8.71 -11.50 5.21
C LYS A 83 -7.93 -10.22 5.42
N ASP A 84 -6.78 -10.07 4.76
CA ASP A 84 -5.95 -8.86 4.90
C ASP A 84 -6.72 -7.59 4.50
N ALA A 85 -7.49 -7.67 3.41
CA ALA A 85 -8.30 -6.56 2.93
C ALA A 85 -9.47 -6.26 3.88
N ALA A 86 -10.15 -7.29 4.41
CA ALA A 86 -11.19 -7.16 5.43
C ALA A 86 -10.70 -6.46 6.70
N PHE A 87 -9.63 -6.96 7.30
CA PHE A 87 -9.08 -6.39 8.51
C PHE A 87 -8.55 -4.96 8.31
N CYS A 88 -7.81 -4.72 7.22
CA CYS A 88 -7.28 -3.39 6.92
C CYS A 88 -8.37 -2.37 6.61
N THR A 89 -9.39 -2.73 5.83
CA THR A 89 -10.52 -1.84 5.53
C THR A 89 -11.33 -1.53 6.80
N ALA A 90 -11.57 -2.52 7.66
CA ALA A 90 -12.28 -2.31 8.92
C ALA A 90 -11.60 -1.26 9.81
N ILE A 91 -10.27 -1.38 10.01
CA ILE A 91 -9.50 -0.41 10.80
C ILE A 91 -9.51 0.98 10.16
N ARG A 92 -9.39 1.05 8.83
CA ARG A 92 -9.35 2.33 8.10
C ARG A 92 -10.69 3.06 8.13
N ARG A 93 -11.81 2.33 8.04
CA ARG A 93 -13.17 2.91 7.96
C ARG A 93 -13.85 3.08 9.31
N GLY A 94 -13.69 2.14 10.23
CA GLY A 94 -14.19 2.23 11.60
C GLY A 94 -13.21 2.98 12.51
N GLY A 95 -12.66 4.10 12.00
CA GLY A 95 -11.46 4.74 12.51
C GLY A 95 -11.42 4.93 14.04
N SER A 96 -10.23 4.67 14.60
CA SER A 96 -9.78 4.89 15.98
C SER A 96 -10.13 3.82 17.03
N ALA A 97 -9.34 3.84 18.10
CA ALA A 97 -9.59 3.15 19.37
C ALA A 97 -11.02 3.32 19.92
N ALA A 98 -11.76 4.34 19.46
CA ALA A 98 -13.10 4.67 19.94
C ALA A 98 -14.14 3.56 19.68
N ASP A 99 -14.02 2.82 18.56
CA ASP A 99 -14.92 1.70 18.24
C ASP A 99 -14.37 0.34 18.72
N GLY A 100 -13.16 0.33 19.30
CA GLY A 100 -12.46 -0.88 19.76
C GLY A 100 -11.91 -1.77 18.64
N THR A 101 -12.03 -1.36 17.37
CA THR A 101 -11.61 -2.16 16.20
C THR A 101 -10.10 -2.40 16.18
N TRP A 102 -9.31 -1.39 16.52
CA TRP A 102 -7.85 -1.50 16.57
C TRP A 102 -7.40 -2.40 17.72
N GLU A 103 -8.01 -2.25 18.89
CA GLU A 103 -7.77 -3.08 20.09
C GLU A 103 -8.12 -4.53 19.83
N LYS A 104 -9.25 -4.81 19.17
CA LYS A 104 -9.63 -6.17 18.75
C LYS A 104 -8.59 -6.80 17.84
N MET A 105 -8.02 -6.02 16.92
CA MET A 105 -6.97 -6.52 16.03
C MET A 105 -5.67 -6.79 16.79
N LEU A 106 -5.34 -5.93 17.76
CA LEU A 106 -4.18 -6.13 18.62
C LEU A 106 -4.37 -7.38 19.52
N ASP A 107 -5.58 -7.60 20.03
CA ASP A 107 -5.93 -8.80 20.77
C ASP A 107 -5.84 -10.05 19.89
N LEU A 108 -6.35 -9.99 18.66
CA LEU A 108 -6.21 -11.08 17.70
C LEU A 108 -4.75 -11.41 17.41
N TYR A 109 -3.90 -10.39 17.19
CA TYR A 109 -2.46 -10.56 17.01
C TYR A 109 -1.82 -11.32 18.18
N LYS A 110 -2.22 -11.01 19.42
CA LYS A 110 -1.67 -11.62 20.64
C LYS A 110 -2.17 -13.04 20.90
N THR A 111 -3.42 -13.33 20.52
CA THR A 111 -4.13 -14.55 20.97
C THR A 111 -4.21 -15.64 19.90
N THR A 112 -4.16 -15.29 18.61
CA THR A 112 -4.25 -16.28 17.54
C THR A 112 -3.04 -17.23 17.53
N ARG A 113 -3.31 -18.51 17.28
CA ARG A 113 -2.27 -19.55 17.11
C ARG A 113 -1.83 -19.71 15.66
N THR A 114 -2.52 -19.03 14.74
CA THR A 114 -2.29 -19.16 13.31
C THR A 114 -1.32 -18.06 12.87
N HIS A 115 -0.12 -18.44 12.42
CA HIS A 115 0.88 -17.48 11.98
C HIS A 115 0.37 -16.54 10.87
N SER A 116 -0.38 -17.06 9.90
CA SER A 116 -0.95 -16.23 8.83
C SER A 116 -1.95 -15.20 9.36
N GLU A 117 -2.82 -15.57 10.29
CA GLU A 117 -3.78 -14.65 10.91
C GLU A 117 -3.10 -13.60 11.78
N ARG A 118 -2.04 -13.99 12.50
CA ARG A 118 -1.21 -13.07 13.26
C ARG A 118 -0.58 -12.01 12.34
N GLN A 119 -0.05 -12.42 11.19
CA GLN A 119 0.51 -11.49 10.20
C GLN A 119 -0.57 -10.60 9.57
N SER A 120 -1.75 -11.15 9.26
CA SER A 120 -2.91 -10.35 8.80
C SER A 120 -3.32 -9.28 9.81
N ALA A 121 -3.37 -9.66 11.09
CA ALA A 121 -3.68 -8.74 12.19
C ALA A 121 -2.62 -7.65 12.33
N LEU A 122 -1.33 -8.03 12.34
CA LEU A 122 -0.20 -7.10 12.39
C LEU A 122 -0.24 -6.09 11.24
N HIS A 123 -0.46 -6.56 10.02
CA HIS A 123 -0.59 -5.67 8.86
C HIS A 123 -1.80 -4.75 8.99
N ALA A 124 -2.94 -5.24 9.48
CA ALA A 124 -4.13 -4.41 9.65
C ALA A 124 -3.94 -3.29 10.67
N LEU A 125 -3.15 -3.48 11.74
CA LEU A 125 -2.84 -2.43 12.72
C LEU A 125 -2.23 -1.18 12.07
N SER A 126 -1.52 -1.31 10.93
CA SER A 126 -0.92 -0.19 10.21
C SER A 126 -1.89 0.59 9.32
N CYS A 127 -3.11 0.08 9.12
CA CYS A 127 -4.12 0.67 8.25
C CYS A 127 -4.96 1.77 8.90
N THR A 128 -4.72 2.09 10.17
CA THR A 128 -5.38 3.21 10.86
C THR A 128 -4.98 4.54 10.23
N GLU A 129 -5.91 5.48 10.18
CA GLU A 129 -5.64 6.86 9.75
C GLU A 129 -5.12 7.75 10.90
N ASP A 130 -5.10 7.22 12.13
CA ASP A 130 -4.59 7.91 13.31
C ASP A 130 -3.05 7.83 13.40
N VAL A 131 -2.38 8.91 12.98
CA VAL A 131 -0.92 9.04 13.07
C VAL A 131 -0.44 8.96 14.52
N GLN A 132 -1.18 9.56 15.46
CA GLN A 132 -0.77 9.64 16.85
C GLN A 132 -0.76 8.25 17.49
N LEU A 133 -1.78 7.43 17.20
CA LEU A 133 -1.83 6.04 17.63
C LEU A 133 -0.59 5.27 17.15
N LEU A 134 -0.24 5.38 15.87
CA LEU A 134 0.94 4.71 15.31
C LEU A 134 2.25 5.23 15.90
N THR A 135 2.36 6.55 16.15
CA THR A 135 3.51 7.15 16.81
C THR A 135 3.65 6.63 18.25
N THR A 136 2.57 6.58 19.02
CA THR A 136 2.59 6.04 20.38
C THR A 136 2.96 4.56 20.40
N LEU A 137 2.46 3.75 19.45
CA LEU A 137 2.87 2.35 19.31
C LEU A 137 4.40 2.21 19.10
N LEU A 138 4.97 3.05 18.23
CA LEU A 138 6.42 3.05 17.96
C LEU A 138 7.23 3.53 19.17
N GLU A 139 6.74 4.54 19.90
CA GLU A 139 7.40 5.06 21.11
C GLU A 139 7.48 4.01 22.22
N MET A 140 6.47 3.12 22.34
CA MET A 140 6.51 2.01 23.29
C MET A 140 7.67 1.02 23.04
N ILE A 141 8.26 1.00 21.84
CA ILE A 141 9.48 0.22 21.55
C ILE A 141 10.65 0.73 22.39
N LEU A 142 10.77 2.04 22.58
CA LEU A 142 11.85 2.69 23.33
C LEU A 142 11.85 2.31 24.81
N GLU A 143 10.66 2.03 25.35
CA GLU A 143 10.44 1.68 26.76
C GLU A 143 10.38 0.17 27.00
N ASN A 144 10.57 -0.66 25.96
CA ASN A 144 10.36 -2.10 26.01
C ASN A 144 8.95 -2.49 26.51
N LYS A 145 7.94 -1.66 26.16
CA LYS A 145 6.52 -1.85 26.49
C LYS A 145 5.66 -2.11 25.25
N CYS A 146 6.27 -2.20 24.07
CA CYS A 146 5.54 -2.41 22.82
C CYS A 146 4.77 -3.75 22.89
N PRO A 147 3.48 -3.77 22.56
CA PRO A 147 2.69 -5.00 22.56
C PRO A 147 3.01 -5.94 21.38
N ILE A 148 3.80 -5.47 20.41
CA ILE A 148 4.28 -6.26 19.27
C ILE A 148 5.57 -6.97 19.67
N GLU A 149 5.70 -8.24 19.32
CA GLU A 149 6.89 -9.01 19.67
C GLU A 149 8.10 -8.51 18.88
N LYS A 150 9.28 -8.49 19.52
CA LYS A 150 10.52 -7.94 18.94
C LYS A 150 10.87 -8.52 17.56
N HIS A 151 10.60 -9.81 17.34
CA HIS A 151 10.88 -10.46 16.06
C HIS A 151 9.94 -10.03 14.93
N ASP A 152 8.78 -9.47 15.27
CA ASP A 152 7.79 -8.94 14.32
C ASP A 152 8.01 -7.44 14.00
N TYR A 153 8.96 -6.76 14.64
CA TYR A 153 9.20 -5.32 14.41
C TYR A 153 9.50 -5.00 12.95
N ASN A 154 10.26 -5.85 12.25
CA ASN A 154 10.53 -5.62 10.82
C ASN A 154 9.25 -5.70 9.98
N ALA A 155 8.39 -6.69 10.27
CA ALA A 155 7.09 -6.82 9.61
C ALA A 155 6.18 -5.62 9.91
N LEU A 156 6.19 -5.12 11.14
CA LEU A 156 5.48 -3.90 11.53
C LEU A 156 5.98 -2.68 10.73
N PHE A 157 7.30 -2.47 10.63
CA PHE A 157 7.85 -1.33 9.88
C PHE A 157 7.51 -1.39 8.39
N VAL A 158 7.53 -2.58 7.79
CA VAL A 158 7.09 -2.80 6.41
C VAL A 158 5.60 -2.52 6.26
N ALA A 159 4.77 -2.97 7.20
CA ALA A 159 3.33 -2.72 7.17
C ALA A 159 3.01 -1.22 7.31
N LEU A 160 3.68 -0.51 8.21
CA LEU A 160 3.54 0.94 8.41
C LEU A 160 3.97 1.73 7.17
N SER A 161 5.10 1.38 6.56
CA SER A 161 5.60 2.08 5.38
C SER A 161 4.71 1.92 4.13
N SER A 162 3.78 0.95 4.16
CA SER A 162 2.81 0.75 3.09
C SER A 162 1.65 1.75 3.11
N THR A 163 1.51 2.58 4.15
CA THR A 163 0.46 3.59 4.29
C THR A 163 1.06 4.99 4.45
N SER A 164 0.34 6.02 3.99
CA SER A 164 0.80 7.42 4.13
C SER A 164 0.94 7.85 5.60
N THR A 165 0.01 7.40 6.43
CA THR A 165 -0.02 7.61 7.88
C THR A 165 1.16 6.93 8.55
N GLY A 166 1.45 5.67 8.20
CA GLY A 166 2.57 4.93 8.76
C GLY A 166 3.93 5.43 8.28
N VAL A 167 4.09 5.87 7.03
CA VAL A 167 5.29 6.60 6.58
C VAL A 167 5.52 7.83 7.45
N THR A 168 4.48 8.63 7.69
CA THR A 168 4.57 9.81 8.56
C THR A 168 4.99 9.44 9.98
N ALA A 169 4.36 8.41 10.56
CA ALA A 169 4.67 7.94 11.92
C ALA A 169 6.12 7.43 12.05
N LEU A 170 6.59 6.62 11.10
CA LEU A 170 7.96 6.11 11.07
C LEU A 170 9.00 7.22 10.89
N THR A 171 8.74 8.19 10.00
CA THR A 171 9.63 9.34 9.82
C THR A 171 9.71 10.17 11.09
N ASN A 172 8.58 10.44 11.75
CA ASN A 172 8.56 11.16 13.02
C ASN A 172 9.30 10.39 14.12
N PHE A 173 9.11 9.07 14.20
CA PHE A 173 9.81 8.19 15.14
C PHE A 173 11.33 8.29 14.98
N LEU A 174 11.85 8.14 13.74
CA LEU A 174 13.28 8.30 13.49
C LEU A 174 13.78 9.71 13.82
N ARG A 175 13.05 10.75 13.37
CA ARG A 175 13.48 12.14 13.53
C ARG A 175 13.55 12.57 14.99
N ASN A 176 12.52 12.22 15.77
CA ASN A 176 12.36 12.72 17.13
C ASN A 176 13.10 11.86 18.16
N HIS A 177 13.28 10.56 17.88
CA HIS A 177 13.82 9.61 18.84
C HIS A 177 15.14 8.97 18.41
N PHE A 178 15.83 9.53 17.41
CA PHE A 178 17.06 8.98 16.84
C PHE A 178 18.08 8.52 17.89
N ALA A 179 18.43 9.41 18.83
CA ALA A 179 19.40 9.12 19.88
C ALA A 179 18.88 8.05 20.87
N SER A 180 17.60 8.13 21.24
CA SER A 180 16.94 7.15 22.11
C SER A 180 16.90 5.76 21.48
N ILE A 181 16.65 5.65 20.17
CA ILE A 181 16.66 4.38 19.46
C ILE A 181 18.07 3.76 19.55
N ILE A 182 19.12 4.52 19.23
CA ILE A 182 20.49 4.00 19.25
C ILE A 182 20.92 3.57 20.65
N ASN A 183 20.57 4.34 21.68
CA ASN A 183 21.09 4.15 23.03
C ASN A 183 20.25 3.19 23.88
N ASN A 184 18.94 3.12 23.65
CA ASN A 184 18.01 2.41 24.55
C ASN A 184 17.43 1.13 23.92
N VAL A 185 17.48 0.98 22.60
CA VAL A 185 16.93 -0.18 21.91
C VAL A 185 18.03 -1.19 21.59
N GLU A 186 17.79 -2.45 21.92
CA GLU A 186 18.65 -3.57 21.51
C GLU A 186 18.81 -3.58 19.98
N ASN A 187 20.05 -3.58 19.49
CA ASN A 187 20.36 -3.42 18.07
C ASN A 187 19.81 -2.12 17.44
N GLY A 188 19.68 -1.04 18.22
CA GLY A 188 19.09 0.24 17.81
C GLY A 188 19.71 0.85 16.55
N LYS A 189 21.04 0.78 16.40
CA LYS A 189 21.72 1.21 15.15
C LYS A 189 21.22 0.44 13.92
N ASN A 190 21.00 -0.87 14.04
CA ASN A 190 20.44 -1.66 12.94
C ASN A 190 18.98 -1.30 12.68
N MET A 191 18.18 -1.08 13.73
CA MET A 191 16.79 -0.61 13.60
C MET A 191 16.72 0.71 12.83
N VAL A 192 17.58 1.70 13.14
CA VAL A 192 17.67 2.96 12.38
C VAL A 192 17.95 2.69 10.91
N PHE A 193 18.92 1.83 10.57
CA PHE A 193 19.22 1.51 9.17
C PHE A 193 18.05 0.82 8.46
N THR A 194 17.41 -0.15 9.11
CA THR A 194 16.25 -0.87 8.57
C THR A 194 15.09 0.09 8.31
N VAL A 195 14.68 0.88 9.30
CA VAL A 195 13.55 1.82 9.15
C VAL A 195 13.87 2.89 8.11
N TYR A 196 15.09 3.43 8.11
CA TYR A 196 15.49 4.44 7.13
C TYR A 196 15.52 3.88 5.70
N SER A 197 16.00 2.65 5.52
CA SER A 197 16.00 1.97 4.22
C SER A 197 14.58 1.72 3.72
N ILE A 198 13.70 1.20 4.59
CA ILE A 198 12.28 0.98 4.28
C ILE A 198 11.61 2.31 3.90
N LEU A 199 11.86 3.39 4.64
CA LEU A 199 11.30 4.71 4.31
C LEU A 199 11.84 5.22 2.98
N SER A 200 13.14 5.06 2.70
CA SER A 200 13.80 5.60 1.50
C SER A 200 13.19 5.05 0.20
N SER A 201 12.67 3.83 0.23
CA SER A 201 11.97 3.25 -0.93
C SER A 201 10.52 3.70 -1.06
N LYS A 202 9.89 4.18 0.02
CA LYS A 202 8.46 4.57 0.06
C LYS A 202 8.21 6.07 -0.06
N VAL A 203 9.10 6.92 0.44
CA VAL A 203 8.93 8.38 0.39
C VAL A 203 8.83 8.87 -1.05
N SER A 204 7.97 9.86 -1.27
CA SER A 204 7.63 10.27 -2.63
C SER A 204 7.32 11.75 -2.78
N THR A 205 6.83 12.42 -1.73
CA THR A 205 6.53 13.87 -1.76
C THR A 205 7.79 14.68 -1.42
N ASP A 206 7.82 15.96 -1.79
CA ASP A 206 8.93 16.85 -1.43
C ASP A 206 9.11 16.92 0.10
N GLN A 207 8.01 17.04 0.85
CA GLN A 207 8.04 17.11 2.31
C GLN A 207 8.64 15.86 2.96
N GLU A 208 8.27 14.66 2.50
CA GLU A 208 8.85 13.42 3.01
C GLU A 208 10.35 13.33 2.72
N ILE A 209 10.77 13.72 1.52
CA ILE A 209 12.16 13.65 1.09
C ILE A 209 13.02 14.67 1.85
N THR A 210 12.51 15.88 2.08
CA THR A 210 13.17 16.87 2.92
C THR A 210 13.42 16.32 4.32
N LYS A 211 12.42 15.68 4.94
CA LYS A 211 12.59 15.06 6.27
C LYS A 211 13.65 13.96 6.25
N MET A 212 13.69 13.12 5.21
CA MET A 212 14.73 12.09 5.07
C MET A 212 16.13 12.70 4.93
N SER A 213 16.25 13.78 4.15
CA SER A 213 17.51 14.53 3.98
C SER A 213 17.98 15.16 5.30
N GLU A 214 17.08 15.75 6.08
CA GLU A 214 17.38 16.26 7.42
C GLU A 214 17.91 15.15 8.34
N ILE A 215 17.26 13.99 8.36
CA ILE A 215 17.72 12.83 9.15
C ILE A 215 19.13 12.40 8.72
N ALA A 216 19.39 12.23 7.42
CA ALA A 216 20.71 11.80 6.93
C ALA A 216 21.81 12.87 7.05
N SER A 217 21.45 14.15 7.25
CA SER A 217 22.40 15.25 7.35
C SER A 217 22.64 15.75 8.77
N ALA A 218 21.91 15.24 9.76
CA ALA A 218 21.98 15.65 11.15
C ALA A 218 23.45 15.77 11.64
N THR A 219 23.76 16.89 12.30
CA THR A 219 25.12 17.22 12.75
C THR A 219 25.53 16.47 14.00
N THR A 220 24.56 16.07 14.82
CA THR A 220 24.75 15.33 16.08
C THR A 220 24.96 13.82 15.88
N MET A 221 24.85 13.33 14.64
CA MET A 221 24.93 11.90 14.33
C MET A 221 26.38 11.41 14.19
N PRO A 222 26.73 10.22 14.73
CA PRO A 222 28.02 9.59 14.48
C PRO A 222 28.33 9.47 12.98
N VAL A 223 29.58 9.81 12.59
CA VAL A 223 30.01 9.88 11.17
C VAL A 223 29.73 8.59 10.41
N GLU A 224 29.95 7.42 11.03
CA GLU A 224 29.70 6.12 10.42
C GLU A 224 28.21 5.94 10.04
N ILE A 225 27.30 6.27 10.96
CA ILE A 225 25.86 6.17 10.74
C ILE A 225 25.43 7.16 9.66
N LYS A 226 25.93 8.40 9.77
CA LYS A 226 25.67 9.48 8.80
C LYS A 226 26.07 9.08 7.38
N ASN A 227 27.26 8.51 7.20
CA ASN A 227 27.74 8.06 5.90
C ASN A 227 26.85 6.95 5.31
N LYS A 228 26.41 6.00 6.14
CA LYS A 228 25.51 4.92 5.68
C LYS A 228 24.12 5.44 5.31
N LEU A 229 23.53 6.35 6.09
CA LEU A 229 22.23 6.95 5.75
C LEU A 229 22.29 7.79 4.48
N ARG A 230 23.39 8.54 4.27
CA ARG A 230 23.62 9.27 3.02
C ARG A 230 23.74 8.33 1.82
N ALA A 231 24.47 7.23 1.95
CA ALA A 231 24.58 6.24 0.89
C ALA A 231 23.21 5.66 0.49
N ILE A 232 22.36 5.35 1.48
CA ILE A 232 20.97 4.91 1.23
C ILE A 232 20.16 6.02 0.54
N TYR A 233 20.25 7.27 1.02
CA TYR A 233 19.55 8.41 0.42
C TYR A 233 19.89 8.57 -1.07
N HIS A 234 21.18 8.58 -1.40
CA HIS A 234 21.64 8.69 -2.80
C HIS A 234 21.26 7.46 -3.64
N GLY A 235 21.30 6.26 -3.05
CA GLY A 235 20.98 5.01 -3.75
C GLY A 235 19.49 4.79 -4.01
N GLU A 236 18.61 5.27 -3.14
CA GLU A 236 17.17 5.01 -3.23
C GLU A 236 16.38 6.27 -3.62
N ILE A 237 16.49 7.32 -2.82
CA ILE A 237 15.64 8.51 -2.96
C ILE A 237 15.98 9.27 -4.24
N GLU A 238 17.25 9.51 -4.54
CA GLU A 238 17.64 10.20 -5.77
C GLU A 238 17.32 9.40 -7.04
N ASN A 239 17.40 8.07 -6.98
CA ASN A 239 16.99 7.22 -8.09
C ASN A 239 15.47 7.28 -8.30
N ASN A 240 14.69 7.31 -7.21
CA ASN A 240 13.24 7.51 -7.26
C ASN A 240 12.85 8.88 -7.83
N LEU A 241 13.63 9.93 -7.54
CA LEU A 241 13.48 11.27 -8.13
C LEU A 241 13.70 11.24 -9.64
N LYS A 242 14.84 10.71 -10.08
CA LYS A 242 15.16 10.59 -11.51
C LYS A 242 14.09 9.79 -12.26
N TRP A 243 13.62 8.69 -11.67
CA TRP A 243 12.53 7.91 -12.24
C TRP A 243 11.27 8.77 -12.43
N PHE A 244 10.90 9.57 -11.43
CA PHE A 244 9.71 10.41 -11.51
C PHE A 244 9.83 11.45 -12.62
N ASP A 245 10.98 12.13 -12.72
CA ASP A 245 11.23 13.15 -13.74
C ASP A 245 11.17 12.57 -15.16
N LEU A 246 11.67 11.35 -15.34
CA LEU A 246 11.70 10.68 -16.64
C LEU A 246 10.32 10.16 -17.09
N TYR A 247 9.52 9.61 -16.18
CA TYR A 247 8.36 8.80 -16.57
C TYR A 247 7.00 9.38 -16.17
N SER A 248 6.92 10.31 -15.22
CA SER A 248 5.63 10.75 -14.66
C SER A 248 4.68 11.35 -15.68
N ILE A 249 5.18 12.18 -16.61
CA ILE A 249 4.40 12.81 -17.68
C ILE A 249 3.89 11.75 -18.67
N ALA A 250 4.78 10.88 -19.14
CA ALA A 250 4.43 9.82 -20.10
C ALA A 250 3.38 8.85 -19.52
N ILE A 251 3.55 8.44 -18.26
CA ILE A 251 2.57 7.59 -17.57
C ILE A 251 1.22 8.28 -17.51
N ARG A 252 1.19 9.57 -17.14
CA ARG A 252 -0.06 10.34 -17.03
C ARG A 252 -0.76 10.49 -18.39
N GLU A 253 0.00 10.67 -19.46
CA GLU A 253 -0.56 10.76 -20.81
C GLU A 253 -1.15 9.42 -21.29
N ILE A 254 -0.50 8.29 -20.99
CA ILE A 254 -1.01 6.96 -21.33
C ILE A 254 -2.36 6.67 -20.64
N ILE A 255 -2.49 7.03 -19.35
CA ILE A 255 -3.71 6.74 -18.58
C ILE A 255 -4.84 7.75 -18.83
N LYS A 256 -4.48 8.98 -19.23
CA LYS A 256 -5.41 10.08 -19.44
C LYS A 256 -4.89 10.97 -20.58
N PRO A 257 -5.11 10.58 -21.84
CA PRO A 257 -4.66 11.33 -23.00
C PRO A 257 -5.22 12.75 -23.02
N GLY A 258 -4.43 13.72 -23.49
CA GLY A 258 -4.80 15.13 -23.54
C GLY A 258 -4.83 15.82 -22.18
N SER A 259 -4.29 15.18 -21.13
CA SER A 259 -4.22 15.78 -19.80
C SER A 259 -2.99 16.66 -19.59
N THR A 260 -2.01 16.59 -20.50
CA THR A 260 -0.81 17.43 -20.55
C THR A 260 -0.98 18.58 -21.54
N ASN A 261 -1.91 19.50 -21.30
CA ASN A 261 -1.97 20.73 -22.09
C ASN A 261 -0.84 21.68 -21.65
N ILE A 262 0.29 21.60 -22.36
CA ILE A 262 1.15 22.76 -22.63
C ILE A 262 0.57 23.40 -23.90
N SER A 263 0.30 24.71 -23.83
CA SER A 263 -0.18 25.49 -24.97
C SER A 263 0.78 25.43 -26.15
N THR A 264 0.34 24.84 -27.26
CA THR A 264 0.76 25.25 -28.60
C THR A 264 -0.41 25.08 -29.57
N THR A 265 -0.70 26.17 -30.25
CA THR A 265 -1.71 26.42 -31.29
C THR A 265 -1.57 25.51 -32.53
N THR A 266 -2.67 24.80 -32.88
CA THR A 266 -3.36 24.66 -34.20
C THR A 266 -2.56 24.22 -35.45
N PRO A 267 -3.12 23.58 -36.53
CA PRO A 267 -4.51 23.13 -36.82
C PRO A 267 -4.71 21.64 -37.12
N ALA A 268 -6.01 21.31 -37.15
CA ALA A 268 -6.67 20.07 -37.51
C ALA A 268 -6.20 19.37 -38.80
N ASP A 269 -6.34 18.04 -38.81
CA ASP A 269 -6.72 17.32 -40.03
C ASP A 269 -7.76 16.21 -39.71
N LYS A 270 -8.70 16.03 -40.64
CA LYS A 270 -9.83 15.10 -40.60
C LYS A 270 -9.51 13.86 -41.44
N THR A 271 -9.87 12.66 -40.97
CA THR A 271 -10.60 11.67 -41.80
C THR A 271 -11.26 10.55 -40.96
N GLN A 272 -12.49 10.19 -41.36
CA GLN A 272 -13.30 9.02 -40.97
C GLN A 272 -12.80 7.73 -41.65
N ASP A 273 -13.07 6.54 -41.10
CA ASP A 273 -14.11 5.62 -41.63
C ASP A 273 -14.40 4.40 -40.71
N ASP A 274 -15.59 3.84 -40.91
CA ASP A 274 -16.40 2.92 -40.11
C ASP A 274 -15.99 1.42 -40.09
N SER A 275 -16.34 0.72 -39.01
CA SER A 275 -17.26 -0.44 -39.08
C SER A 275 -17.59 -1.04 -37.71
N LYS A 276 -18.89 -1.21 -37.46
CA LYS A 276 -19.47 -2.12 -36.48
C LYS A 276 -19.28 -3.56 -36.97
N ASP A 277 -19.04 -4.48 -36.05
CA ASP A 277 -19.78 -5.74 -36.11
C ASP A 277 -20.08 -6.29 -34.72
N SER A 278 -21.31 -6.81 -34.59
CA SER A 278 -21.88 -7.36 -33.37
C SER A 278 -21.87 -8.88 -33.45
N SER A 279 -21.43 -9.56 -32.38
CA SER A 279 -21.83 -10.95 -32.12
C SER A 279 -21.47 -11.36 -30.70
N SER A 280 -22.50 -11.68 -29.93
CA SER A 280 -22.47 -12.15 -28.55
C SER A 280 -22.33 -13.68 -28.46
N ALA A 281 -21.38 -14.15 -27.66
CA ALA A 281 -21.45 -15.43 -26.94
C ALA A 281 -20.66 -15.28 -25.62
N PRO A 282 -21.24 -15.60 -24.44
CA PRO A 282 -20.54 -15.44 -23.17
C PRO A 282 -19.59 -16.62 -23.00
N SER A 283 -18.29 -16.39 -23.14
CA SER A 283 -17.31 -17.42 -22.83
C SER A 283 -16.48 -16.98 -21.63
N ILE A 284 -16.41 -17.85 -20.63
CA ILE A 284 -15.49 -17.78 -19.48
C ILE A 284 -14.05 -17.46 -19.94
N PHE A 285 -13.68 -17.83 -21.17
CA PHE A 285 -12.41 -17.48 -21.82
C PHE A 285 -12.20 -15.98 -22.08
N HIS A 286 -13.26 -15.22 -22.39
CA HIS A 286 -13.19 -13.77 -22.53
C HIS A 286 -12.90 -13.09 -21.18
N ASP A 287 -13.44 -13.63 -20.09
CA ASP A 287 -13.18 -13.16 -18.73
C ASP A 287 -11.73 -13.44 -18.34
N TYR A 288 -11.18 -14.62 -18.65
CA TYR A 288 -9.74 -14.91 -18.41
C TYR A 288 -8.80 -14.00 -19.21
N THR A 289 -9.13 -13.71 -20.47
CA THR A 289 -8.30 -12.82 -21.32
C THR A 289 -8.33 -11.39 -20.79
N THR A 290 -9.48 -10.94 -20.30
CA THR A 290 -9.65 -9.64 -19.65
C THR A 290 -8.93 -9.60 -18.31
N ILE A 291 -9.02 -10.65 -17.49
CA ILE A 291 -8.26 -10.78 -16.23
C ILE A 291 -6.76 -10.78 -16.50
N LEU A 292 -6.28 -11.48 -17.53
CA LEU A 292 -4.85 -11.50 -17.86
C LEU A 292 -4.37 -10.13 -18.33
N ARG A 293 -5.16 -9.41 -19.13
CA ARG A 293 -4.86 -8.01 -19.53
C ARG A 293 -4.92 -7.05 -18.33
N MET A 294 -5.85 -7.26 -17.40
CA MET A 294 -5.92 -6.51 -16.14
C MET A 294 -4.71 -6.81 -15.25
N LEU A 295 -4.28 -8.06 -15.16
CA LEU A 295 -3.09 -8.49 -14.42
C LEU A 295 -1.82 -7.95 -15.04
N THR A 296 -1.69 -7.91 -16.37
CA THR A 296 -0.52 -7.32 -17.02
C THR A 296 -0.50 -5.81 -16.84
N VAL A 297 -1.63 -5.12 -17.01
CA VAL A 297 -1.73 -3.67 -16.72
C VAL A 297 -1.48 -3.40 -15.24
N SER A 298 -2.00 -4.25 -14.36
CA SER A 298 -1.77 -4.21 -12.91
C SER A 298 -0.30 -4.42 -12.56
N LEU A 299 0.35 -5.45 -13.11
CA LEU A 299 1.76 -5.75 -12.92
C LEU A 299 2.64 -4.64 -13.48
N LEU A 300 2.32 -4.10 -14.66
CA LEU A 300 2.99 -2.92 -15.22
C LEU A 300 2.83 -1.74 -14.26
N ILE A 301 1.63 -1.49 -13.75
CA ILE A 301 1.37 -0.42 -12.78
C ILE A 301 2.09 -0.67 -11.46
N LYS A 302 2.18 -1.91 -10.96
CA LYS A 302 2.96 -2.26 -9.76
C LYS A 302 4.45 -2.01 -10.01
N PHE A 303 4.96 -2.45 -11.16
CA PHE A 303 6.35 -2.29 -11.59
C PHE A 303 6.71 -0.81 -11.80
N PHE A 304 5.77 0.00 -12.28
CA PHE A 304 5.95 1.44 -12.45
C PHE A 304 5.71 2.24 -11.15
N ILE A 305 4.82 1.82 -10.25
CA ILE A 305 4.46 2.59 -9.04
C ILE A 305 5.31 2.22 -7.82
N ASN A 306 5.64 0.93 -7.66
CA ASN A 306 6.39 0.34 -6.57
C ASN A 306 7.47 -0.59 -7.15
N ASN A 307 8.67 -0.06 -7.46
CA ASN A 307 9.84 -0.92 -7.37
C ASN A 307 10.20 -0.98 -5.88
N ASP A 308 9.53 -1.91 -5.21
CA ASP A 308 9.96 -2.66 -4.03
C ASP A 308 9.50 -4.10 -4.21
#